data_AF-A0A7C1FDB5-F1
#
_entry.id   AF-A0A7C1FDB5-F1
#
_cell.length_a   1.000
_cell.length_b   1.000
_cell.length_c   1.000
_cell.angle_alpha   90.00
_cell.angle_beta   90.00
_cell.angle_gamma   90.00
#
_symmetry.space_group_name_H-M   'P 1'
#
loop_
_entity.id
_entity.type
_entity.pdbx_description
1 polymer ?
#
loop_
_entity_poly.entity_id
_entity_poly.type
_entity_poly.pdbx_seq_one_letter_code
_entity_poly.pdbx_strand_id
1 'polypeptide(L)'
;LVKELEKRGIGRPSTYATIITTLLERGYVELQNKVFYLTELGEKVAQLLLKHFPTIMDLSFTNKMEEELDQIANGSLSFHEVLAKFYRSFSSDLQRAYKELKDDGSSLHRP
;
A
#
# COMPACT_ATOMS: atom_id res chain seq x y z
N LEU A 1 -3.32 -7.21 -15.21
CA LEU A 1 -3.20 -6.77 -13.80
C LEU A 1 -3.50 -7.89 -12.80
N VAL A 2 -4.72 -8.46 -12.77
CA VAL A 2 -5.07 -9.56 -11.83
C VAL A 2 -4.03 -10.70 -11.82
N LYS A 3 -3.66 -11.21 -13.00
CA LYS A 3 -2.62 -12.25 -13.12
C LYS A 3 -1.27 -11.87 -12.51
N GLU A 4 -0.91 -10.58 -12.55
CA GLU A 4 0.35 -10.11 -11.98
C GLU A 4 0.28 -9.97 -10.46
N LEU A 5 -0.87 -9.52 -9.92
CA LEU A 5 -1.14 -9.50 -8.48
C LEU A 5 -1.07 -10.92 -7.90
N GLU A 6 -1.72 -11.88 -8.56
CA GLU A 6 -1.69 -13.29 -8.18
C GLU A 6 -0.27 -13.87 -8.22
N LYS A 7 0.46 -13.67 -9.33
CA LYS A 7 1.85 -14.11 -9.47
C LYS A 7 2.76 -13.56 -8.36
N ARG A 8 2.50 -12.32 -7.93
CA ARG A 8 3.29 -11.65 -6.91
C ARG A 8 2.83 -11.96 -5.49
N GLY A 9 1.72 -12.67 -5.28
CA GLY A 9 1.19 -12.95 -3.94
C GLY A 9 0.50 -11.76 -3.26
N ILE A 10 0.11 -10.74 -4.03
CA ILE A 10 -0.45 -9.49 -3.52
C ILE A 10 -1.97 -9.56 -3.58
N GLY A 11 -2.63 -9.52 -2.42
CA GLY A 11 -4.08 -9.64 -2.30
C GLY A 11 -4.58 -11.09 -2.44
N ARG A 12 -5.90 -11.22 -2.58
CA ARG A 12 -6.64 -12.49 -2.64
C ARG A 12 -7.73 -12.39 -3.72
N PRO A 13 -8.30 -13.53 -4.19
CA PRO A 13 -9.40 -13.50 -5.16
C PRO A 13 -10.57 -12.59 -4.77
N SER A 14 -10.85 -12.48 -3.46
CA SER A 14 -11.88 -11.61 -2.90
C SER A 14 -11.53 -10.11 -2.96
N THR A 15 -10.25 -9.75 -3.07
CA THR A 15 -9.79 -8.35 -2.96
C THR A 15 -9.35 -7.75 -4.30
N TYR A 16 -9.07 -8.56 -5.33
CA TYR A 16 -8.60 -8.05 -6.63
C TYR A 16 -9.55 -7.03 -7.27
N ALA A 17 -10.85 -7.30 -7.25
CA ALA A 17 -11.84 -6.37 -7.78
C ALA A 17 -11.81 -5.04 -7.01
N THR A 18 -11.81 -5.11 -5.68
CA THR A 18 -11.78 -3.92 -4.80
C THR A 18 -10.51 -3.09 -4.98
N ILE A 19 -9.34 -3.74 -5.12
CA ILE A 19 -8.07 -3.06 -5.39
C ILE A 19 -8.18 -2.25 -6.70
N ILE A 20 -8.61 -2.91 -7.78
CA ILE A 20 -8.72 -2.28 -9.10
C ILE A 20 -9.73 -1.13 -9.08
N THR A 21 -10.92 -1.35 -8.50
CA THR A 21 -11.95 -0.32 -8.39
C THR A 21 -11.45 0.87 -7.58
N THR A 22 -10.74 0.64 -6.46
CA THR A 22 -10.19 1.73 -5.64
C THR A 22 -9.16 2.56 -6.41
N LEU A 23 -8.29 1.92 -7.20
CA LEU A 23 -7.29 2.64 -8.01
C LEU A 23 -7.94 3.53 -9.07
N LEU A 24 -9.04 3.06 -9.68
CA LEU A 24 -9.82 3.82 -10.67
C LEU A 24 -10.61 4.96 -10.01
N GLU A 25 -11.35 4.68 -8.93
CA GLU A 25 -12.18 5.66 -8.23
C GLU A 25 -11.36 6.81 -7.63
N ARG A 26 -10.14 6.51 -7.16
CA ARG A 26 -9.21 7.55 -6.66
C ARG A 26 -8.45 8.27 -7.77
N GLY A 27 -8.67 7.90 -9.04
CA GLY A 27 -8.05 8.53 -10.19
C GLY A 27 -6.53 8.33 -10.25
N TYR A 28 -6.00 7.25 -9.66
CA TYR A 28 -4.57 6.91 -9.75
C TYR A 28 -4.22 6.21 -11.06
N VAL A 29 -5.19 5.50 -11.63
CA VAL A 29 -5.10 4.89 -12.94
C VAL A 29 -6.36 5.17 -13.72
N GLU A 30 -6.25 5.11 -15.04
CA GLU A 30 -7.37 5.15 -15.95
C GLU A 30 -7.37 3.90 -16.85
N LEU A 31 -8.54 3.51 -17.34
CA LEU A 31 -8.69 2.37 -18.24
C LEU A 31 -9.01 2.89 -19.64
N GLN A 32 -8.07 2.74 -20.57
CA GLN A 32 -8.27 3.06 -21.99
C GLN A 32 -8.06 1.80 -22.82
N ASN A 33 -9.01 1.45 -23.68
CA ASN A 33 -8.92 0.26 -24.55
C ASN A 33 -8.56 -1.04 -23.79
N LYS A 34 -9.11 -1.23 -22.58
CA LYS A 34 -8.82 -2.36 -21.67
C LYS A 34 -7.37 -2.43 -21.16
N VAL A 35 -6.61 -1.35 -21.28
CA VAL A 35 -5.25 -1.19 -20.76
C VAL A 35 -5.25 -0.12 -19.67
N PHE A 36 -4.55 -0.38 -18.56
CA PHE A 36 -4.40 0.59 -17.48
C PHE A 36 -3.26 1.56 -17.79
N TYR A 37 -3.52 2.85 -17.59
CA TYR A 37 -2.53 3.92 -17.66
C TYR A 37 -2.44 4.64 -16.32
N LEU A 38 -1.22 5.04 -15.96
CA LEU A 38 -0.97 5.83 -14.77
C LEU A 38 -1.40 7.27 -15.04
N THR A 39 -2.15 7.87 -14.13
CA THR A 39 -2.46 9.30 -14.22
C THR A 39 -1.32 10.12 -13.61
N GLU A 40 -1.28 11.42 -13.89
CA GLU A 40 -0.30 12.32 -13.25
C GLU A 40 -0.43 12.32 -11.72
N LEU A 41 -1.65 12.22 -11.19
CA LEU A 41 -1.91 12.08 -9.76
C LEU A 41 -1.36 10.74 -9.24
N GLY A 42 -1.63 9.64 -9.93
CA GLY A 42 -1.15 8.31 -9.57
C GLY A 42 0.38 8.25 -9.54
N GLU A 43 1.04 8.87 -10.52
CA GLU A 43 2.49 8.96 -10.57
C GLU A 43 3.06 9.71 -9.37
N LYS A 44 2.56 10.91 -9.09
CA LYS A 44 3.01 11.73 -7.95
C LYS A 44 2.81 11.00 -6.63
N VAL A 45 1.65 10.37 -6.43
CA VAL A 45 1.36 9.60 -5.22
C VAL A 45 2.28 8.39 -5.10
N ALA A 46 2.48 7.64 -6.17
CA ALA A 46 3.37 6.48 -6.16
C ALA A 46 4.82 6.87 -5.84
N GLN A 47 5.34 7.94 -6.44
CA GLN A 47 6.69 8.45 -6.16
C GLN A 47 6.84 8.90 -4.70
N LEU A 48 5.84 9.62 -4.16
CA LEU A 48 5.84 10.06 -2.77
C LEU A 48 5.85 8.87 -1.80
N LEU A 49 5.02 7.86 -2.07
CA LEU A 49 4.97 6.64 -1.26
C LEU A 49 6.28 5.85 -1.34
N LEU A 50 6.87 5.69 -2.52
CA LEU A 50 8.16 5.01 -2.69
C LEU A 50 9.29 5.73 -1.95
N LYS A 51 9.29 7.08 -1.97
CA LYS A 51 10.30 7.90 -1.28
C LYS A 51 10.20 7.76 0.24
N HIS A 52 9.01 7.91 0.80
CA HIS A 52 8.85 8.04 2.25
C HIS A 52 8.51 6.74 2.98
N PHE A 53 7.92 5.78 2.27
CA PHE A 53 7.41 4.52 2.82
C PHE A 53 7.98 3.27 2.11
N PRO A 54 9.31 3.17 1.91
CA PRO A 54 9.91 2.11 1.10
C PRO A 54 9.62 0.70 1.63
N THR A 55 9.51 0.53 2.95
CA THR A 55 9.25 -0.77 3.58
C THR A 55 7.86 -1.32 3.24
N ILE A 56 6.81 -0.51 3.36
CA ILE A 56 5.44 -0.98 3.06
C ILE A 56 5.14 -1.00 1.56
N MET A 57 5.93 -0.29 0.75
CA MET A 57 5.87 -0.33 -0.72
C MET A 57 6.65 -1.52 -1.30
N ASP A 58 7.41 -2.24 -0.47
CA ASP A 58 8.07 -3.45 -0.88
C ASP A 58 7.07 -4.62 -1.04
N LEU A 59 7.24 -5.36 -2.13
CA LEU A 59 6.31 -6.44 -2.47
C LEU A 59 6.50 -7.64 -1.52
N SER A 60 7.72 -7.90 -1.07
CA SER A 60 7.98 -9.00 -0.12
C SER A 60 7.37 -8.70 1.25
N PHE A 61 7.38 -7.43 1.66
CA PHE A 61 6.66 -6.98 2.85
C PHE A 61 5.15 -7.23 2.72
N THR A 62 4.56 -6.84 1.59
CA THR A 62 3.12 -7.02 1.33
C THR A 62 2.73 -8.49 1.39
N ASN A 63 3.51 -9.36 0.75
CA ASN A 63 3.28 -10.81 0.77
C ASN A 63 3.40 -11.40 2.17
N LYS A 64 4.42 -10.98 2.93
CA LYS A 64 4.61 -11.42 4.31
C LYS A 64 3.43 -11.02 5.19
N MET A 65 2.88 -9.83 5.01
CA MET A 65 1.70 -9.40 5.75
C MET A 65 0.50 -10.30 5.45
N GLU A 66 0.29 -10.67 4.19
CA GLU A 66 -0.74 -11.62 3.78
C GLU A 66 -0.55 -13.01 4.43
N GLU A 67 0.68 -13.51 4.53
CA GLU A 67 1.00 -14.76 5.26
C GLU A 67 0.74 -14.62 6.77
N GLU A 68 1.13 -13.50 7.39
CA GLU A 68 0.87 -13.21 8.80
C GLU A 68 -0.64 -13.17 9.08
N LEU A 69 -1.46 -12.65 8.14
CA LEU A 69 -2.92 -12.64 8.24
C LEU A 69 -3.54 -14.05 8.15
N ASP A 70 -3.02 -14.91 7.27
CA ASP A 70 -3.45 -16.32 7.21
C ASP A 70 -3.09 -17.09 8.49
N GLN A 71 -1.92 -16.79 9.07
CA GLN A 71 -1.48 -17.33 10.36
C GLN A 71 -2.33 -16.81 11.54
N ILE A 72 -2.86 -15.60 11.47
CA ILE A 72 -3.84 -15.13 12.46
C ILE A 72 -5.16 -15.90 12.29
N ALA A 73 -5.64 -16.07 11.05
CA ALA A 73 -6.90 -16.76 10.77
C ALA A 73 -6.88 -18.23 11.21
N ASN A 74 -5.73 -18.90 11.15
CA ASN A 74 -5.56 -20.27 11.60
C ASN A 74 -5.21 -20.40 13.11
N GLY A 75 -5.07 -19.28 13.81
CA GLY A 75 -4.77 -19.23 15.25
C GLY A 75 -3.31 -19.45 15.64
N SER A 76 -2.37 -19.43 14.69
CA SER A 76 -0.92 -19.61 14.94
C SER A 76 -0.17 -18.32 15.25
N LEU A 77 -0.74 -17.14 14.93
CA LEU A 77 -0.19 -15.84 15.29
C LEU A 77 -1.20 -14.97 16.05
N SER A 78 -0.70 -14.17 16.98
CA SER A 78 -1.51 -13.16 17.67
C SER A 78 -1.70 -11.91 16.79
N PHE A 79 -2.96 -11.57 16.51
CA PHE A 79 -3.33 -10.32 15.83
C PHE A 79 -2.70 -9.08 16.50
N HIS A 80 -2.69 -9.04 17.83
CA HIS A 80 -2.16 -7.92 18.59
C HIS A 80 -0.65 -7.74 18.38
N GLU A 81 0.10 -8.85 18.31
CA GLU A 81 1.55 -8.82 18.11
C GLU A 81 1.91 -8.34 16.70
N VAL A 82 1.22 -8.86 15.69
CA VAL A 82 1.39 -8.46 14.28
C VAL A 82 1.07 -6.97 14.12
N LEU A 83 -0.06 -6.51 14.65
CA LEU A 83 -0.47 -5.12 14.58
C LEU A 83 0.51 -4.19 15.30
N ALA A 84 0.95 -4.55 16.52
CA ALA A 84 1.89 -3.75 17.28
C ALA A 84 3.25 -3.61 16.57
N LYS A 85 3.74 -4.70 15.98
CA LYS A 85 4.97 -4.73 15.18
C LYS A 85 4.85 -3.83 13.94
N PHE A 86 3.76 -3.96 13.18
CA PHE A 86 3.49 -3.12 12.02
C PHE A 86 3.47 -1.63 12.42
N TYR A 87 2.64 -1.29 13.40
CA TYR A 87 2.42 0.10 13.79
C TYR A 87 3.68 0.78 14.33
N ARG A 88 4.54 0.04 15.05
CA ARG A 88 5.83 0.56 15.52
C ARG A 88 6.72 1.02 14.36
N SER A 89 6.84 0.21 13.30
CA SER A 89 7.62 0.60 12.12
C SER A 89 6.95 1.74 11.36
N PHE A 90 5.65 1.59 11.06
CA PHE A 90 4.90 2.54 10.27
C PHE A 90 4.82 3.94 10.91
N SER A 91 4.62 4.03 12.23
CA SER A 91 4.55 5.31 12.93
C SER A 91 5.86 6.11 12.85
N SER A 92 7.02 5.42 12.86
CA SER A 92 8.33 6.05 12.66
C SER A 92 8.47 6.60 11.24
N ASP A 93 8.11 5.80 10.22
CA ASP A 93 8.13 6.23 8.83
C ASP A 93 7.19 7.41 8.57
N LEU A 94 6.00 7.37 9.19
CA LEU A 94 5.01 8.44 9.10
C LEU A 94 5.52 9.76 9.71
N GLN A 95 6.15 9.71 10.89
CA GLN A 95 6.73 10.89 11.52
C GLN A 95 7.84 11.50 10.66
N ARG A 96 8.70 10.66 10.08
CA ARG A 96 9.75 11.09 9.15
C ARG A 96 9.14 11.76 7.91
N ALA A 97 8.19 11.10 7.27
CA ALA A 97 7.49 11.61 6.08
C ALA A 97 6.85 12.99 6.34
N TYR A 98 6.16 13.16 7.48
CA TYR A 98 5.55 14.44 7.84
C TYR A 98 6.57 15.57 8.02
N LYS A 99 7.75 15.27 8.56
CA LYS A 99 8.80 16.26 8.74
C LYS A 99 9.35 16.70 7.37
N GLU A 100 9.71 15.73 6.54
CA GLU A 100 10.27 15.98 5.21
C GLU A 100 9.29 16.73 4.28
N LEU A 101 7.99 16.40 4.34
CA LEU A 101 6.97 17.08 3.53
C LEU A 101 6.67 18.51 4.00
N LYS A 102 6.85 18.81 5.29
CA LYS A 102 6.77 20.18 5.81
C LYS A 102 7.97 21.02 5.36
N ASP A 103 9.14 20.40 5.30
CA ASP A 103 10.38 21.06 4.86
C ASP A 103 10.38 21.32 3.33
N ASP A 104 9.75 20.45 2.53
CA ASP A 104 9.55 20.62 1.08
C ASP A 104 8.40 21.61 0.71
N GLY A 105 7.78 22.28 1.69
CA GLY A 105 6.70 23.26 1.47
C GLY A 105 5.33 22.67 1.09
N SER A 106 5.24 21.35 0.93
CA SER A 106 4.00 20.62 0.68
C SER A 106 3.21 20.40 1.97
N SER A 107 2.29 21.31 2.29
CA SER A 107 1.46 21.21 3.49
C SER A 107 0.38 20.13 3.36
N LEU A 108 0.64 18.91 3.84
CA LEU A 108 -0.44 17.95 4.14
C LEU A 108 -1.12 18.39 5.45
N HIS A 109 -2.35 18.87 5.33
CA HIS A 109 -3.21 19.14 6.48
C HIS A 109 -3.59 17.80 7.14
N ARG A 110 -3.46 17.73 8.46
CA ARG A 110 -3.91 16.57 9.26
C ARG A 110 -5.45 16.57 9.29
N PRO A 111 -6.13 15.42 9.15
CA PRO A 111 -7.51 15.30 9.62
C PRO A 111 -7.58 15.45 11.14
#